data_AF-A0A836M0S7-F1
#
_entry.id   AF-A0A836M0S7-F1
#
_cell.length_a   1.000
_cell.length_b   1.000
_cell.length_c   1.000
_cell.angle_alpha   90.00
_cell.angle_beta   90.00
_cell.angle_gamma   90.00
#
_symmetry.space_group_name_H-M   'P 1'
#
loop_
_entity.id
_entity.type
_entity.pdbx_description
1 polymer ?
#
loop_
_entity_poly.entity_id
_entity_poly.type
_entity_poly.pdbx_seq_one_letter_code
_entity_poly.pdbx_strand_id
1 'polypeptide(L)'
;MILAFENAIGTFKYFWRELYWESRRIVPALELAYVKCAFIQENLEDKNQPLIEYMWIDQVDFDGSTITGILLNEPYIIDNVQAGETVRLQFESIVDWMFLSNGTVHGAFTIQEYRKTLNASGRKEYDEAWGIDFGNPDEILLVYDQKNCPENLEEHPMCRSILEQFINIINTDPTIITEKDESGNQLLHREVIAGNYLFVQELLRLNVNKLVRNKQLMIPLDLAHKMGWSNIVNLLK
;
A
#
# COMPACT_ATOMS: atom_id res chain seq x y z
N MET A 1 12.29 -16.16 -1.35
CA MET A 1 11.03 -16.06 -0.58
C MET A 1 11.11 -15.08 0.59
N ILE A 2 11.90 -15.31 1.65
CA ILE A 2 12.01 -14.37 2.79
C ILE A 2 12.36 -12.94 2.31
N LEU A 3 13.38 -12.81 1.46
CA LEU A 3 13.77 -11.52 0.88
C LEU A 3 12.64 -10.87 0.06
N ALA A 4 11.77 -11.64 -0.58
CA ALA A 4 10.60 -11.08 -1.28
C ALA A 4 9.57 -10.51 -0.32
N PHE A 5 9.33 -11.17 0.81
CA PHE A 5 8.45 -10.62 1.86
C PHE A 5 9.03 -9.31 2.40
N GLU A 6 10.33 -9.30 2.73
CA GLU A 6 11.02 -8.09 3.22
C GLU A 6 10.96 -6.94 2.21
N ASN A 7 11.22 -7.23 0.93
CA ASN A 7 11.12 -6.23 -0.13
C ASN A 7 9.69 -5.71 -0.31
N ALA A 8 8.68 -6.59 -0.30
CA ALA A 8 7.29 -6.20 -0.39
C ALA A 8 6.89 -5.29 0.77
N ILE A 9 7.16 -5.70 2.01
CA ILE A 9 6.85 -4.90 3.22
C ILE A 9 7.57 -3.54 3.16
N GLY A 10 8.87 -3.52 2.84
CA GLY A 10 9.68 -2.29 2.79
C GLY A 10 9.27 -1.31 1.68
N THR A 11 8.50 -1.77 0.70
CA THR A 11 8.04 -0.97 -0.45
C THR A 11 6.53 -0.79 -0.52
N PHE A 12 5.76 -1.34 0.44
CA PHE A 12 4.29 -1.21 0.52
C PHE A 12 3.81 0.25 0.48
N LYS A 13 4.63 1.18 0.97
CA LYS A 13 4.37 2.62 0.90
C LYS A 13 4.06 3.12 -0.51
N TYR A 14 4.68 2.54 -1.54
CA TYR A 14 4.41 2.89 -2.93
C TYR A 14 3.04 2.39 -3.39
N PHE A 15 2.71 1.13 -3.09
CA PHE A 15 1.38 0.59 -3.33
C PHE A 15 0.28 1.45 -2.70
N TRP A 16 0.46 1.80 -1.42
CA TRP A 16 -0.52 2.64 -0.73
C TRP A 16 -0.60 4.05 -1.32
N ARG A 17 0.52 4.65 -1.74
CA ARG A 17 0.52 5.95 -2.41
C ARG A 17 -0.29 5.92 -3.72
N GLU A 18 -0.16 4.86 -4.51
CA GLU A 18 -0.93 4.70 -5.75
C GLU A 18 -2.43 4.56 -5.45
N LEU A 19 -2.82 3.72 -4.48
CA LEU A 19 -4.23 3.60 -4.05
C LEU A 19 -4.80 4.89 -3.48
N TYR A 20 -4.01 5.64 -2.71
CA TYR A 20 -4.39 6.95 -2.22
C TYR A 20 -4.80 7.87 -3.37
N TRP A 21 -4.04 7.90 -4.46
CA TRP A 21 -4.40 8.70 -5.63
C TRP A 21 -5.50 8.08 -6.47
N GLU A 22 -5.57 6.75 -6.55
CA GLU A 22 -6.62 6.02 -7.27
C GLU A 22 -8.01 6.33 -6.71
N SER A 23 -8.17 6.33 -5.38
CA SER A 23 -9.44 6.65 -4.70
C SER A 23 -9.99 8.06 -5.00
N ARG A 24 -9.16 8.94 -5.57
CA ARG A 24 -9.52 10.33 -5.94
C ARG A 24 -9.83 10.47 -7.44
N ARG A 25 -9.69 9.41 -8.23
CA ARG A 25 -9.96 9.44 -9.66
C ARG A 25 -11.44 9.21 -9.94
N ILE A 26 -11.94 9.91 -10.97
CA ILE A 26 -13.26 9.66 -11.55
C ILE A 26 -13.23 8.42 -12.44
N VAL A 27 -12.15 8.28 -13.22
CA VAL A 27 -11.92 7.13 -14.09
C VAL A 27 -10.77 6.31 -13.49
N PRO A 28 -11.01 5.06 -13.07
CA PRO A 28 -9.96 4.20 -12.55
C PRO A 28 -8.78 4.08 -13.51
N ALA A 29 -7.56 4.18 -12.96
CA ALA A 29 -6.33 3.97 -13.70
C ALA A 29 -5.66 2.63 -13.37
N LEU A 30 -6.07 1.99 -12.27
CA LEU A 30 -5.61 0.66 -11.90
C LEU A 30 -6.60 -0.38 -12.42
N GLU A 31 -6.05 -1.41 -13.07
CA GLU A 31 -6.82 -2.57 -13.53
C GLU A 31 -7.04 -3.57 -12.39
N LEU A 32 -6.11 -3.61 -11.43
CA LEU A 32 -6.23 -4.33 -10.15
C LEU A 32 -5.26 -3.73 -9.13
N ALA A 33 -5.54 -3.94 -7.84
CA ALA A 33 -4.64 -3.61 -6.74
C ALA A 33 -4.89 -4.53 -5.55
N TYR A 34 -3.99 -5.49 -5.32
CA TYR A 34 -4.14 -6.52 -4.30
C TYR A 34 -3.00 -6.49 -3.28
N VAL A 35 -3.33 -6.89 -2.05
CA VAL A 35 -2.35 -7.15 -0.98
C VAL A 35 -2.45 -8.60 -0.57
N LYS A 36 -1.31 -9.26 -0.42
CA LYS A 36 -1.24 -10.63 0.12
C LYS A 36 -0.90 -10.57 1.59
N CYS A 37 -1.72 -11.20 2.41
CA CYS A 37 -1.49 -11.27 3.86
C CYS A 37 -1.44 -12.71 4.37
N ALA A 38 -0.72 -12.90 5.47
CA ALA A 38 -0.76 -14.11 6.27
C ALA A 38 -1.99 -14.12 7.20
N PHE A 39 -2.85 -15.12 7.03
CA PHE A 39 -3.97 -15.41 7.92
C PHE A 39 -3.58 -16.54 8.86
N ILE A 40 -3.84 -16.37 10.15
CA ILE A 40 -3.38 -17.28 11.20
C ILE A 40 -4.60 -17.79 11.97
N GLN A 41 -4.68 -19.11 12.14
CA GLN A 41 -5.69 -19.79 12.96
C GLN A 41 -5.01 -20.71 13.97
N GLU A 42 -5.55 -20.80 15.19
CA GLU A 42 -5.09 -21.78 16.17
C GLU A 42 -5.33 -23.20 15.63
N ASN A 43 -4.29 -24.02 15.67
CA ASN A 43 -4.41 -25.43 15.34
C ASN A 43 -4.90 -26.21 16.58
N LEU A 44 -6.05 -26.85 16.45
CA LEU A 44 -6.67 -27.62 17.55
C LEU A 44 -5.92 -28.92 17.87
N GLU A 45 -5.17 -29.47 16.91
CA GLU A 45 -4.40 -30.72 17.07
C GLU A 45 -3.00 -30.48 17.65
N ASP A 46 -2.34 -29.40 17.25
CA ASP A 46 -1.05 -28.96 17.80
C ASP A 46 -1.04 -27.45 18.04
N LYS A 47 -1.33 -27.04 19.27
CA LYS A 47 -1.34 -25.63 19.71
C LYS A 47 -0.02 -24.89 19.49
N ASN A 48 1.10 -25.60 19.29
CA ASN A 48 2.40 -24.97 19.03
C ASN A 48 2.64 -24.69 17.54
N GLN A 49 1.75 -25.16 16.66
CA GLN A 49 1.88 -25.03 15.20
C GLN A 49 0.59 -24.43 14.63
N PRO A 50 0.42 -23.10 14.66
CA PRO A 50 -0.75 -22.47 14.09
C PRO A 50 -0.85 -22.74 12.59
N LEU A 51 -2.08 -22.78 12.08
CA LEU A 51 -2.35 -22.90 10.65
C LEU A 51 -2.13 -21.51 10.03
N ILE A 52 -1.33 -21.45 8.96
CA ILE A 52 -0.99 -20.19 8.28
C ILE A 52 -1.29 -20.33 6.78
N GLU A 53 -2.15 -19.47 6.27
CA GLU A 53 -2.47 -19.39 4.85
C GLU A 53 -2.22 -17.98 4.30
N TYR A 54 -1.66 -17.89 3.10
CA TYR A 54 -1.29 -16.60 2.49
C TYR A 54 -2.24 -16.28 1.34
N MET A 55 -3.10 -15.29 1.53
CA MET A 55 -4.21 -14.99 0.62
C MET A 55 -4.24 -13.53 0.19
N TRP A 56 -4.80 -13.29 -0.99
CA TRP A 56 -4.94 -11.98 -1.61
C TRP A 56 -6.21 -11.27 -1.17
N ILE A 57 -6.10 -9.97 -0.99
CA ILE A 57 -7.16 -9.05 -0.56
C ILE A 57 -7.26 -7.96 -1.62
N ASP A 58 -8.49 -7.65 -2.05
CA ASP A 58 -8.85 -6.57 -2.97
C ASP A 58 -9.58 -5.44 -2.23
N GLN A 59 -9.90 -4.35 -2.93
CA GLN A 59 -10.58 -3.16 -2.39
C GLN A 59 -9.90 -2.66 -1.11
N VAL A 60 -8.58 -2.56 -1.22
CA VAL A 60 -7.70 -2.35 -0.07
C VAL A 60 -7.80 -0.90 0.41
N ASP A 61 -8.00 -0.74 1.70
CA ASP A 61 -7.86 0.51 2.45
C ASP A 61 -6.86 0.33 3.59
N PHE A 62 -6.24 1.43 4.03
CA PHE A 62 -5.18 1.40 5.02
C PHE A 62 -5.12 2.69 5.84
N ASP A 63 -5.21 2.55 7.15
CA ASP A 63 -5.26 3.68 8.08
C ASP A 63 -3.91 4.11 8.69
N GLY A 64 -2.81 3.51 8.21
CA GLY A 64 -1.48 3.66 8.79
C GLY A 64 -1.07 2.51 9.73
N SER A 65 -1.97 1.60 10.08
CA SER A 65 -1.64 0.40 10.87
C SER A 65 -2.44 -0.83 10.51
N THR A 66 -3.67 -0.66 10.06
CA THR A 66 -4.59 -1.75 9.75
C THR A 66 -4.99 -1.68 8.29
N ILE A 67 -4.96 -2.84 7.64
CA ILE A 67 -5.44 -3.06 6.29
C ILE A 67 -6.86 -3.57 6.39
N THR A 68 -7.74 -3.02 5.58
CA THR A 68 -9.09 -3.52 5.37
C THR A 68 -9.32 -3.79 3.89
N GLY A 69 -10.15 -4.77 3.57
CA GLY A 69 -10.48 -5.09 2.18
C GLY A 69 -11.33 -6.35 2.08
N ILE A 70 -11.49 -6.86 0.87
CA ILE A 70 -12.28 -8.04 0.57
C ILE A 70 -11.36 -9.22 0.24
N LEU A 71 -11.51 -10.33 0.96
CA LEU A 71 -10.73 -11.55 0.72
C LEU A 71 -11.08 -12.15 -0.66
N LEU A 72 -10.08 -12.37 -1.52
CA LEU A 72 -10.27 -12.92 -2.87
C LEU A 72 -10.23 -14.45 -2.93
N ASN A 73 -9.44 -15.08 -2.07
CA ASN A 73 -9.21 -16.52 -2.13
C ASN A 73 -10.17 -17.27 -1.22
N GLU A 74 -10.62 -18.45 -1.67
CA GLU A 74 -11.21 -19.43 -0.77
C GLU A 74 -10.10 -20.08 0.06
N PRO A 75 -10.19 -20.04 1.40
CA PRO A 75 -9.21 -20.69 2.25
C PRO A 75 -9.23 -22.22 2.08
N TYR A 76 -8.07 -22.84 2.21
CA TYR A 76 -7.90 -24.28 2.09
C TYR A 76 -7.67 -24.98 3.45
N ILE A 77 -6.92 -24.35 4.37
CA ILE A 77 -6.55 -24.98 5.64
C ILE A 77 -7.16 -24.30 6.87
N ILE A 78 -7.69 -23.09 6.73
CA ILE A 78 -8.35 -22.34 7.81
C ILE A 78 -9.84 -22.18 7.50
N ASP A 79 -10.67 -21.99 8.53
CA ASP A 79 -12.13 -21.87 8.41
C ASP A 79 -12.70 -20.64 9.14
N ASN A 80 -11.82 -19.76 9.64
CA ASN A 80 -12.18 -18.54 10.35
C ASN A 80 -12.49 -17.34 9.45
N VAL A 81 -12.34 -17.48 8.13
CA VAL A 81 -12.66 -16.48 7.09
C VAL A 81 -13.17 -17.19 5.84
N GLN A 82 -13.76 -16.46 4.88
CA GLN A 82 -14.21 -17.01 3.59
C GLN A 82 -14.05 -15.98 2.46
N ALA A 83 -13.99 -16.42 1.20
CA ALA A 83 -13.89 -15.47 0.09
C ALA A 83 -15.11 -14.53 0.04
N GLY A 84 -14.87 -13.27 -0.34
CA GLY A 84 -15.87 -12.21 -0.39
C GLY A 84 -16.15 -11.53 0.96
N GLU A 85 -15.58 -12.01 2.07
CA GLU A 85 -15.71 -11.37 3.37
C GLU A 85 -14.82 -10.11 3.50
N THR A 86 -15.32 -9.10 4.22
CA THR A 86 -14.50 -7.97 4.66
C THR A 86 -13.56 -8.38 5.77
N VAL A 87 -12.26 -8.32 5.51
CA VAL A 87 -11.21 -8.67 6.46
C VAL A 87 -10.52 -7.43 7.01
N ARG A 88 -9.99 -7.55 8.24
CA ARG A 88 -9.23 -6.48 8.92
C ARG A 88 -7.97 -7.06 9.54
N LEU A 89 -6.80 -6.67 9.03
CA LEU A 89 -5.51 -7.27 9.40
C LEU A 89 -4.48 -6.20 9.76
N GLN A 90 -3.54 -6.55 10.64
CA GLN A 90 -2.44 -5.64 10.98
C GLN A 90 -1.44 -5.54 9.83
N PHE A 91 -0.77 -4.39 9.69
CA PHE A 91 0.27 -4.13 8.69
C PHE A 91 1.32 -5.27 8.62
N GLU A 92 1.68 -5.83 9.77
CA GLU A 92 2.68 -6.88 9.92
C GLU A 92 2.27 -8.22 9.29
N SER A 93 1.00 -8.36 8.88
CA SER A 93 0.53 -9.53 8.14
C SER A 93 0.86 -9.49 6.64
N ILE A 94 1.27 -8.35 6.08
CA ILE A 94 1.61 -8.21 4.66
C ILE A 94 2.79 -9.11 4.34
N VAL A 95 2.67 -9.87 3.25
CA VAL A 95 3.78 -10.65 2.67
C VAL A 95 4.02 -10.34 1.20
N ASP A 96 3.06 -9.72 0.52
CA ASP A 96 3.21 -9.24 -0.85
C ASP A 96 2.18 -8.15 -1.17
N TRP A 97 2.36 -7.44 -2.28
CA TRP A 97 1.36 -6.55 -2.87
C TRP A 97 1.61 -6.45 -4.36
N MET A 98 0.56 -6.14 -5.13
CA MET A 98 0.72 -5.83 -6.55
C MET A 98 -0.39 -4.91 -7.05
N PHE A 99 -0.08 -4.09 -8.04
CA PHE A 99 -1.10 -3.41 -8.83
C PHE A 99 -0.75 -3.46 -10.32
N LEU A 100 -1.78 -3.39 -11.16
CA LEU A 100 -1.65 -3.36 -12.61
C LEU A 100 -2.13 -2.00 -13.10
N SER A 101 -1.30 -1.33 -13.89
CA SER A 101 -1.67 -0.07 -14.55
C SER A 101 -1.11 -0.06 -15.96
N ASN A 102 -1.97 0.24 -16.94
CA ASN A 102 -1.63 0.24 -18.37
C ASN A 102 -0.94 -1.08 -18.79
N GLY A 103 -1.47 -2.22 -18.36
CA GLY A 103 -0.92 -3.54 -18.63
C GLY A 103 0.46 -3.82 -18.00
N THR A 104 0.96 -2.96 -17.12
CA THR A 104 2.26 -3.11 -16.45
C THR A 104 2.09 -3.44 -14.97
N VAL A 105 2.64 -4.58 -14.54
CA VAL A 105 2.63 -5.03 -13.13
C VAL A 105 3.67 -4.29 -12.32
N HIS A 106 3.27 -3.87 -11.12
CA HIS A 106 4.14 -3.31 -10.10
C HIS A 106 4.04 -4.18 -8.84
N GLY A 107 5.15 -4.35 -8.13
CA GLY A 107 5.26 -5.28 -7.00
C GLY A 107 5.29 -6.75 -7.44
N ALA A 108 4.41 -7.56 -6.86
CA ALA A 108 4.28 -9.01 -7.10
C ALA A 108 5.55 -9.80 -6.73
N PHE A 109 6.21 -9.44 -5.64
CA PHE A 109 7.55 -9.93 -5.30
C PHE A 109 7.61 -11.46 -5.16
N THR A 110 6.60 -12.05 -4.51
CA THR A 110 6.55 -13.50 -4.27
C THR A 110 6.22 -14.26 -5.54
N ILE A 111 5.41 -13.66 -6.42
CA ILE A 111 5.13 -14.18 -7.76
C ILE A 111 6.42 -14.17 -8.59
N GLN A 112 7.17 -13.07 -8.60
CA GLN A 112 8.41 -12.98 -9.38
C GLN A 112 9.47 -13.97 -8.89
N GLU A 113 9.64 -14.14 -7.58
CA GLU A 113 10.56 -15.15 -7.03
C GLU A 113 10.19 -16.57 -7.45
N TYR A 114 8.90 -16.89 -7.52
CA TYR A 114 8.45 -18.18 -8.05
C TYR A 114 8.72 -18.28 -9.56
N ARG A 115 8.38 -17.24 -10.34
CA ARG A 115 8.61 -17.18 -11.80
C ARG A 115 10.08 -17.32 -12.18
N LYS A 116 11.02 -16.91 -11.32
CA LYS A 116 12.48 -17.15 -11.52
C LYS A 116 12.85 -18.62 -11.55
N THR A 117 12.09 -19.49 -10.89
CA THR A 117 12.32 -20.95 -10.92
C THR A 117 11.78 -21.62 -12.18
N LEU A 118 10.90 -20.94 -12.91
CA LEU A 118 10.29 -21.43 -14.13
C LEU A 118 11.18 -21.13 -15.34
N ASN A 119 11.10 -21.97 -16.37
CA ASN A 119 11.65 -21.66 -17.68
C ASN A 119 10.71 -20.70 -18.45
N ALA A 120 11.09 -20.31 -19.68
CA ALA A 120 10.30 -19.36 -20.47
C ALA A 120 8.87 -19.84 -20.79
N SER A 121 8.67 -21.13 -21.10
CA SER A 121 7.33 -21.69 -21.35
C SER A 121 6.49 -21.69 -20.08
N GLY A 122 7.07 -22.15 -18.97
CA GLY A 122 6.39 -22.19 -17.68
C GLY A 122 5.98 -20.80 -17.19
N ARG A 123 6.80 -19.77 -17.44
CA ARG A 123 6.40 -18.37 -17.16
C ARG A 123 5.20 -17.95 -18.00
N LYS A 124 5.19 -18.25 -19.31
CA LYS A 124 4.08 -17.92 -20.21
C LYS A 124 2.78 -18.61 -19.78
N GLU A 125 2.85 -19.90 -19.45
CA GLU A 125 1.69 -20.66 -18.95
C GLU A 125 1.17 -20.11 -17.61
N TYR A 126 2.08 -19.70 -16.71
CA TYR A 126 1.72 -19.06 -15.45
C TYR A 126 1.02 -17.72 -15.67
N ASP A 127 1.59 -16.86 -16.52
CA ASP A 127 1.05 -15.55 -16.89
C ASP A 127 -0.33 -15.69 -17.56
N GLU A 128 -0.50 -16.68 -18.46
CA GLU A 128 -1.78 -16.99 -19.10
C GLU A 128 -2.84 -17.45 -18.10
N ALA A 129 -2.48 -18.26 -17.10
CA ALA A 129 -3.40 -18.70 -16.05
C ALA A 129 -3.88 -17.55 -15.16
N TRP A 130 -3.05 -16.53 -14.97
CA TRP A 130 -3.42 -15.28 -14.27
C TRP A 130 -4.12 -14.27 -15.18
N GLY A 131 -3.99 -14.39 -16.50
CA GLY A 131 -4.41 -13.37 -17.46
C GLY A 131 -3.59 -12.08 -17.39
N ILE A 132 -2.36 -12.14 -16.85
CA ILE A 132 -1.50 -10.98 -16.58
C ILE A 132 -0.10 -11.27 -17.10
N ASP A 133 0.45 -10.35 -17.90
CA ASP A 133 1.87 -10.36 -18.24
C ASP A 133 2.69 -9.75 -17.08
N PHE A 134 3.38 -10.59 -16.33
CA PHE A 134 4.23 -10.16 -15.22
C PHE A 134 5.60 -9.64 -15.68
N GLY A 135 5.89 -9.63 -16.98
CA GLY A 135 7.12 -9.08 -17.54
C GLY A 135 8.39 -9.81 -17.09
N ASN A 136 9.51 -9.08 -17.04
CA ASN A 136 10.82 -9.61 -16.65
C ASN A 136 10.87 -9.85 -15.12
N PRO A 137 11.08 -11.09 -14.63
CA PRO A 137 11.10 -11.37 -13.20
C PRO A 137 12.29 -10.75 -12.43
N ASP A 138 13.32 -10.27 -13.14
CA ASP A 138 14.45 -9.56 -12.54
C ASP A 138 14.24 -8.03 -12.46
N GLU A 139 13.15 -7.51 -13.02
CA GLU A 139 12.80 -6.09 -13.01
C GLU A 139 11.45 -5.86 -12.32
N ILE A 140 11.49 -5.50 -11.04
CA ILE A 140 10.29 -5.15 -10.28
C ILE A 140 10.11 -3.62 -10.29
N LEU A 141 8.96 -3.18 -10.80
CA LEU A 141 8.54 -1.77 -10.76
C LEU A 141 7.73 -1.49 -9.50
N LEU A 142 7.86 -0.29 -8.94
CA LEU A 142 7.23 0.10 -7.68
C LEU A 142 6.16 1.18 -7.85
N VAL A 143 6.35 2.07 -8.81
CA VAL A 143 5.50 3.25 -9.04
C VAL A 143 5.14 3.37 -10.51
N TYR A 144 4.03 4.05 -10.79
CA TYR A 144 3.58 4.30 -12.16
C TYR A 144 4.67 4.98 -13.00
N ASP A 145 4.86 4.47 -14.22
CA ASP A 145 5.78 5.01 -15.24
C ASP A 145 7.25 5.16 -14.78
N GLN A 146 7.68 4.33 -13.81
CA GLN A 146 9.01 4.42 -13.19
C GLN A 146 10.18 4.42 -14.20
N LYS A 147 10.05 3.72 -15.33
CA LYS A 147 11.12 3.63 -16.34
C LYS A 147 11.35 4.95 -17.08
N ASN A 148 10.29 5.71 -17.33
CA ASN A 148 10.39 7.00 -18.03
C ASN A 148 10.52 8.17 -17.06
N CYS A 149 9.90 8.06 -15.89
CA CYS A 149 9.86 9.07 -14.83
C CYS A 149 10.35 8.49 -13.49
N PRO A 150 11.66 8.22 -13.32
CA PRO A 150 12.21 7.67 -12.07
C PRO A 150 11.98 8.58 -10.85
N GLU A 151 11.79 9.88 -11.05
CA GLU A 151 11.40 10.84 -10.01
C GLU A 151 10.04 10.53 -9.36
N ASN A 152 9.22 9.67 -9.97
CA ASN A 152 7.98 9.17 -9.38
C ASN A 152 8.21 8.33 -8.11
N LEU A 153 9.44 7.83 -7.90
CA LEU A 153 9.82 7.20 -6.64
C LEU A 153 9.86 8.23 -5.51
N GLU A 154 10.35 9.43 -5.77
CA GLU A 154 10.48 10.48 -4.76
C GLU A 154 9.14 11.14 -4.44
N GLU A 155 8.36 11.48 -5.47
CA GLU A 155 7.07 12.15 -5.31
C GLU A 155 6.09 11.67 -6.38
N HIS A 156 4.82 11.53 -6.03
CA HIS A 156 3.81 11.09 -6.99
C HIS A 156 3.48 12.22 -8.00
N PRO A 157 3.30 11.92 -9.31
CA PRO A 157 3.01 12.94 -10.32
C PRO A 157 1.75 13.76 -10.01
N MET A 158 0.72 13.14 -9.41
CA MET A 158 -0.48 13.87 -9.02
C MET A 158 -0.20 14.91 -7.92
N CYS A 159 0.60 14.55 -6.91
CA CYS A 159 0.99 15.46 -5.82
C CYS A 159 1.65 16.74 -6.39
N ARG A 160 2.54 16.59 -7.38
CA ARG A 160 3.13 17.75 -8.09
C ARG A 160 2.09 18.54 -8.87
N SER A 161 1.26 17.85 -9.66
CA SER A 161 0.37 18.49 -10.63
C SER A 161 -0.76 19.32 -9.99
N ILE A 162 -1.24 18.91 -8.81
CA ILE A 162 -2.37 19.56 -8.13
C ILE A 162 -1.96 20.36 -6.88
N LEU A 163 -0.65 20.62 -6.69
CA LEU A 163 -0.14 21.32 -5.50
C LEU A 163 -0.78 22.71 -5.31
N GLU A 164 -0.88 23.52 -6.36
CA GLU A 164 -1.50 24.84 -6.27
C GLU A 164 -2.98 24.74 -5.90
N GLN A 165 -3.69 23.75 -6.45
CA GLN A 165 -5.09 23.52 -6.11
C GLN A 165 -5.24 23.09 -4.65
N PHE A 166 -4.37 22.21 -4.16
CA PHE A 166 -4.34 21.80 -2.75
C PHE A 166 -4.15 22.99 -1.81
N ILE A 167 -3.19 23.87 -2.11
CA ILE A 167 -2.95 25.11 -1.34
C ILE A 167 -4.20 26.00 -1.36
N ASN A 168 -4.82 26.18 -2.53
CA ASN A 168 -6.03 27.01 -2.66
C ASN A 168 -7.22 26.44 -1.86
N ILE A 169 -7.40 25.11 -1.85
CA ILE A 169 -8.44 24.45 -1.05
C ILE A 169 -8.21 24.72 0.44
N ILE A 170 -6.98 24.52 0.94
CA ILE A 170 -6.66 24.78 2.35
C ILE A 170 -6.87 26.25 2.73
N ASN A 171 -6.48 27.18 1.85
CA ASN A 171 -6.67 28.61 2.11
C ASN A 171 -8.14 29.01 2.11
N THR A 172 -8.97 28.33 1.32
CA THR A 172 -10.41 28.58 1.23
C THR A 172 -11.15 27.98 2.43
N ASP A 173 -10.77 26.77 2.84
CA ASP A 173 -11.32 26.08 4.00
C ASP A 173 -10.21 25.46 4.86
N PRO A 174 -9.68 26.21 5.84
CA PRO A 174 -8.64 25.70 6.73
C PRO A 174 -9.12 24.57 7.66
N THR A 175 -10.43 24.36 7.81
CA THR A 175 -10.97 23.39 8.77
C THR A 175 -10.57 21.96 8.41
N ILE A 176 -10.39 21.67 7.12
CA ILE A 176 -9.96 20.38 6.57
C ILE A 176 -8.64 19.87 7.15
N ILE A 177 -7.76 20.79 7.61
CA ILE A 177 -6.48 20.43 8.22
C ILE A 177 -6.72 19.59 9.49
N THR A 178 -7.76 19.97 10.24
CA THR A 178 -8.03 19.43 11.58
C THR A 178 -9.12 18.37 11.61
N GLU A 179 -9.89 18.24 10.53
CA GLU A 179 -10.85 17.15 10.33
C GLU A 179 -10.18 15.79 10.50
N LYS A 180 -10.93 14.85 11.07
CA LYS A 180 -10.45 13.50 11.37
C LYS A 180 -11.27 12.48 10.60
N ASP A 181 -10.59 11.49 10.04
CA ASP A 181 -11.25 10.29 9.54
C ASP A 181 -11.68 9.35 10.68
N GLU A 182 -12.21 8.19 10.31
CA GLU A 182 -12.68 7.17 11.26
C GLU A 182 -11.56 6.65 12.18
N SER A 183 -10.31 6.66 11.73
CA SER A 183 -9.12 6.28 12.53
C SER A 183 -8.55 7.45 13.33
N GLY A 184 -9.15 8.63 13.24
CA GLY A 184 -8.71 9.82 13.97
C GLY A 184 -7.53 10.52 13.30
N ASN A 185 -7.16 10.15 12.07
CA ASN A 185 -6.09 10.77 11.31
C ASN A 185 -6.55 12.14 10.79
N GLN A 186 -5.75 13.17 11.06
CA GLN A 186 -5.88 14.48 10.45
C GLN A 186 -5.24 14.52 9.06
N LEU A 187 -5.44 15.61 8.30
CA LEU A 187 -4.86 15.76 6.97
C LEU A 187 -3.35 15.47 6.95
N LEU A 188 -2.57 16.01 7.90
CA LEU A 188 -1.14 15.73 7.99
C LEU A 188 -0.83 14.23 8.17
N HIS A 189 -1.63 13.48 8.93
CA HIS A 189 -1.41 12.04 9.08
C HIS A 189 -1.62 11.33 7.73
N ARG A 190 -2.73 11.65 7.05
CA ARG A 190 -3.10 11.03 5.77
C ARG A 190 -2.05 11.30 4.68
N GLU A 191 -1.59 12.53 4.56
CA GLU A 191 -0.55 12.91 3.59
C GLU A 191 0.81 12.26 3.89
N VAL A 192 1.13 12.06 5.17
CA VAL A 192 2.34 11.35 5.59
C VAL A 192 2.26 9.86 5.28
N ILE A 193 1.15 9.20 5.57
CA ILE A 193 0.96 7.77 5.26
C ILE A 193 1.09 7.57 3.75
N ALA A 194 0.45 8.43 2.95
CA ALA A 194 0.49 8.40 1.49
C ALA A 194 1.84 8.82 0.89
N GLY A 195 2.75 9.43 1.65
CA GLY A 195 4.06 9.84 1.12
C GLY A 195 4.03 11.06 0.21
N ASN A 196 3.04 11.95 0.38
CA ASN A 196 2.91 13.18 -0.42
C ASN A 196 3.79 14.29 0.17
N TYR A 197 5.09 14.21 -0.12
CA TYR A 197 6.12 15.07 0.47
C TYR A 197 5.81 16.57 0.31
N LEU A 198 5.39 17.01 -0.88
CA LEU A 198 5.07 18.41 -1.16
C LEU A 198 3.87 18.89 -0.34
N PHE A 199 2.84 18.06 -0.20
CA PHE A 199 1.66 18.42 0.61
C PHE A 199 2.03 18.52 2.08
N VAL A 200 2.84 17.58 2.59
CA VAL A 200 3.38 17.65 3.95
C VAL A 200 4.20 18.92 4.15
N GLN A 201 5.05 19.29 3.19
CA GLN A 201 5.85 20.51 3.27
C GLN A 201 4.97 21.77 3.39
N GLU A 202 3.92 21.89 2.57
CA GLU A 202 3.01 23.05 2.65
C GLU A 202 2.22 23.08 3.96
N LEU A 203 1.72 21.94 4.44
CA LEU A 203 1.04 21.87 5.73
C LEU A 203 1.94 22.34 6.87
N LEU A 204 3.22 21.97 6.86
CA LEU A 204 4.17 22.40 7.89
C LEU A 204 4.44 23.92 7.84
N ARG A 205 4.41 24.56 6.66
CA ARG A 205 4.52 26.02 6.55
C ARG A 205 3.35 26.75 7.20
N LEU A 206 2.19 26.10 7.33
CA LEU A 206 1.01 26.62 8.03
C LEU A 206 1.06 26.44 9.55
N ASN A 207 2.19 25.98 10.11
CA ASN A 207 2.38 25.73 11.55
C ASN A 207 1.35 24.75 12.16
N VAL A 208 0.96 23.73 11.38
CA VAL A 208 0.06 22.68 11.88
C VAL A 208 0.68 21.93 13.05
N ASN A 209 -0.15 21.50 14.00
CA ASN A 209 0.32 20.75 15.16
C ASN A 209 0.74 19.32 14.76
N LYS A 210 2.05 19.10 14.61
CA LYS A 210 2.65 17.80 14.27
C LYS A 210 2.68 16.76 15.41
N LEU A 211 2.11 17.07 16.58
CA LEU A 211 2.08 16.19 17.75
C LEU A 211 0.68 15.66 18.07
N VAL A 212 -0.32 15.95 17.24
CA VAL A 212 -1.65 15.36 17.38
C VAL A 212 -1.54 13.85 17.20
N ARG A 213 -2.22 13.10 18.07
CA ARG A 213 -2.31 11.64 18.02
C ARG A 213 -3.62 11.19 17.40
N ASN A 214 -3.57 10.18 16.55
CA ASN A 214 -4.74 9.47 16.05
C ASN A 214 -5.29 8.47 17.10
N LYS A 215 -6.30 7.66 16.75
CA LYS A 215 -6.89 6.68 17.68
C LYS A 215 -5.92 5.56 18.08
N GLN A 216 -4.91 5.31 17.25
CA GLN A 216 -3.82 4.37 17.50
C GLN A 216 -2.67 5.00 18.30
N LEU A 217 -2.85 6.22 18.83
CA LEU A 217 -1.87 6.98 19.61
C LEU A 217 -0.60 7.38 18.84
N MET A 218 -0.61 7.29 17.51
CA MET A 218 0.51 7.66 16.66
C MET A 218 0.43 9.14 16.25
N ILE A 219 1.58 9.83 16.28
CA ILE A 219 1.74 11.14 15.65
C ILE A 219 2.19 10.97 14.18
N PRO A 220 2.12 12.02 13.34
CA PRO A 220 2.61 11.95 11.96
C PRO A 220 4.05 11.45 11.83
N LEU A 221 4.95 11.80 12.75
CA LEU A 221 6.34 11.30 12.70
C LEU A 221 6.42 9.77 12.88
N ASP A 222 5.59 9.17 13.73
CA ASP A 222 5.55 7.72 13.92
C ASP A 222 5.10 7.01 12.65
N LEU A 223 4.08 7.56 11.98
CA LEU A 223 3.56 7.06 10.71
C LEU A 223 4.61 7.18 9.59
N ALA A 224 5.35 8.29 9.51
CA ALA A 224 6.43 8.46 8.55
C ALA A 224 7.53 7.41 8.72
N HIS A 225 7.88 7.10 9.98
CA HIS A 225 8.82 6.04 10.31
C HIS A 225 8.28 4.66 9.94
N LYS A 226 7.03 4.34 10.31
CA LYS A 226 6.40 3.05 9.99
C LYS A 226 6.31 2.81 8.48
N MET A 227 5.96 3.84 7.72
CA MET A 227 5.89 3.75 6.26
C MET A 227 7.26 3.85 5.58
N GLY A 228 8.33 4.21 6.30
CA GLY A 228 9.67 4.30 5.73
C GLY A 228 9.86 5.47 4.74
N TRP A 229 9.18 6.59 4.95
CA TRP A 229 9.35 7.82 4.16
C TRP A 229 10.46 8.71 4.74
N SER A 230 11.72 8.36 4.47
CA SER A 230 12.89 9.04 5.05
C SER A 230 12.93 10.54 4.80
N ASN A 231 12.51 10.99 3.61
CA ASN A 231 12.39 12.41 3.26
C ASN A 231 11.37 13.16 4.13
N ILE A 232 10.20 12.55 4.38
CA ILE A 232 9.15 13.09 5.24
C ILE A 232 9.54 13.03 6.73
N VAL A 233 10.21 11.97 7.16
CA VAL A 233 10.78 11.87 8.51
C VAL A 233 11.70 13.07 8.80
N ASN A 234 12.53 13.46 7.83
CA ASN A 234 13.42 14.62 7.98
C ASN A 234 12.67 15.95 8.02
N LEU A 235 11.52 16.09 7.34
CA LEU A 235 10.67 17.28 7.45
C LEU A 235 9.98 17.41 8.81
N LEU A 236 9.63 16.28 9.44
CA LEU A 236 8.83 16.26 10.65
C LEU A 236 9.64 16.38 11.95
N LYS A 237 10.97 16.21 11.90
CA LYS A 237 11.86 16.45 13.04
C LYS A 237 11.95 17.95 13.33
#